data_AF-A0A6N7CNC3-F1
#
_entry.id   AF-A0A6N7CNC3-F1
#
_cell.length_a   1.000
_cell.length_b   1.000
_cell.length_c   1.000
_cell.angle_alpha   90.00
_cell.angle_beta   90.00
_cell.angle_gamma   90.00
#
_symmetry.space_group_name_H-M   'P 1'
#
loop_
_entity.id
_entity.type
_entity.pdbx_description
1 polymer ?
#
loop_
_entity_poly.entity_id
_entity_poly.type
_entity_poly.pdbx_seq_one_letter_code
_entity_poly.pdbx_strand_id
1 'polypeptide(L)'
;MDTIDRERDDLLVQHDRAWTAPVWATIVQYTVGFVKMDDYYTLFAQLDGEPDAIAIGNPVTTRFVQRGEQKLPVFTMTDHQ
;
A
#
# COMPACT_ATOMS: atom_id res chain seq x y z
N MET A 1 -30.81 -19.88 12.67
CA MET A 1 -29.58 -19.81 11.86
C MET A 1 -29.34 -18.34 11.66
N ASP A 2 -28.48 -17.77 12.49
CA ASP A 2 -28.37 -16.32 12.65
C ASP A 2 -27.55 -15.71 11.52
N THR A 3 -27.97 -14.52 11.09
CA THR A 3 -27.47 -13.75 9.95
C THR A 3 -25.94 -13.56 9.92
N ILE A 4 -25.28 -13.73 11.07
CA ILE A 4 -23.84 -13.54 11.28
C ILE A 4 -23.00 -14.64 10.59
N ASP A 5 -23.49 -15.88 10.53
CA ASP A 5 -22.72 -16.97 9.89
C ASP A 5 -22.67 -16.83 8.35
N ARG A 6 -23.66 -16.16 7.75
CA ARG A 6 -23.71 -15.92 6.30
C ARG A 6 -22.65 -14.90 5.85
N GLU A 7 -22.31 -13.93 6.69
CA GLU A 7 -21.30 -12.90 6.35
C GLU A 7 -19.86 -13.43 6.38
N ARG A 8 -19.57 -14.50 7.15
CA ARG A 8 -18.24 -15.12 7.17
C ARG A 8 -17.93 -15.95 5.93
N ASP A 9 -18.92 -16.63 5.37
CA ASP A 9 -18.75 -17.40 4.14
C ASP A 9 -18.61 -16.50 2.90
N ASP A 10 -19.32 -15.36 2.86
CA ASP A 10 -19.20 -14.38 1.77
C ASP A 10 -17.82 -13.67 1.74
N LEU A 11 -17.09 -13.64 2.85
CA LEU A 11 -15.72 -13.08 2.93
C LEU A 11 -14.65 -14.06 2.42
N LEU A 12 -14.89 -15.37 2.50
CA LEU A 12 -13.94 -16.39 2.03
C LEU A 12 -14.05 -16.68 0.52
N VAL A 13 -15.11 -16.20 -0.13
CA VAL A 13 -15.34 -16.32 -1.59
C VAL A 13 -14.81 -15.11 -2.38
N GLN A 14 -14.09 -14.17 -1.75
CA GLN A 14 -13.51 -13.02 -2.47
C GLN A 14 -12.13 -13.24 -3.08
N HIS A 15 -11.64 -14.49 -3.14
CA HIS A 15 -10.35 -14.81 -3.77
C HIS A 15 -10.38 -14.82 -5.31
N ASP A 16 -11.53 -14.67 -5.95
CA ASP A 16 -11.66 -14.73 -7.43
C ASP A 16 -12.38 -13.54 -8.06
N ARG A 17 -12.43 -12.39 -7.37
CA ARG A 17 -12.65 -11.11 -8.05
C ARG A 17 -11.28 -10.59 -8.47
N ALA A 18 -10.90 -10.90 -9.70
CA ALA A 18 -9.84 -10.20 -10.40
C ALA A 18 -9.93 -8.71 -10.05
N TRP A 19 -8.88 -8.17 -9.43
CA TRP A 19 -8.78 -6.76 -9.08
C TRP A 19 -8.91 -5.98 -10.39
N THR A 20 -10.12 -5.50 -10.73
CA THR A 20 -10.50 -5.03 -12.08
C THR A 20 -9.95 -3.64 -12.40
N ALA A 21 -8.75 -3.35 -11.94
CA ALA A 21 -7.97 -2.20 -12.34
C ALA A 21 -6.62 -2.71 -12.87
N PRO A 22 -6.49 -2.89 -14.20
CA PRO A 22 -5.27 -3.40 -14.84
C PRO A 22 -3.99 -2.65 -14.44
N VAL A 23 -4.12 -1.39 -14.06
CA VAL A 23 -3.01 -0.55 -13.57
C VAL A 23 -2.43 -1.00 -12.23
N TRP A 24 -3.25 -1.59 -11.34
CA TRP A 24 -2.82 -2.05 -10.03
C TRP A 24 -2.29 -3.48 -10.05
N ALA A 25 -2.73 -4.30 -11.01
CA ALA A 25 -2.26 -5.67 -11.20
C ALA A 25 -0.76 -5.77 -11.52
N THR A 26 -0.16 -4.74 -12.14
CA THR A 26 1.26 -4.74 -12.53
C THR A 26 2.23 -4.38 -11.41
N ILE A 27 1.73 -3.93 -10.26
CA ILE A 27 2.56 -3.50 -9.14
C ILE A 27 2.48 -4.43 -7.94
N VAL A 28 1.73 -5.54 -8.04
CA VAL A 28 1.70 -6.58 -7.00
C VAL A 28 3.06 -7.28 -6.98
N GLN A 29 3.75 -7.41 -5.84
CA GLN A 29 3.36 -7.00 -4.48
C GLN A 29 3.75 -5.53 -4.20
N TYR A 30 2.85 -4.78 -3.55
CA TYR A 30 3.11 -3.42 -3.10
C TYR A 30 2.55 -3.17 -1.70
N THR A 31 3.26 -2.35 -0.93
CA THR A 31 2.80 -1.84 0.36
C THR A 31 2.35 -0.39 0.20
N VAL A 32 1.20 -0.04 0.78
CA VAL A 32 0.72 1.35 0.87
C VAL A 32 0.44 1.72 2.30
N GLY A 33 0.53 3.00 2.62
CA GLY A 33 0.29 3.50 3.96
C GLY A 33 0.20 5.00 4.03
N PHE A 34 0.13 5.50 5.26
CA PHE A 34 0.13 6.92 5.57
C PHE A 34 1.53 7.36 6.01
N VAL A 35 2.10 8.33 5.30
CA VAL A 35 3.36 8.97 5.65
C VAL A 35 3.06 10.28 6.35
N LYS A 36 3.57 10.43 7.57
CA LYS A 36 3.56 11.71 8.27
C LYS A 36 4.68 12.58 7.69
N MET A 37 4.30 13.68 7.06
CA MET A 37 5.25 14.64 6.49
C MET A 37 5.71 15.60 7.59
N ASP A 38 6.93 16.13 7.44
CA ASP A 38 7.49 17.11 8.39
C ASP A 38 6.66 18.40 8.47
N ASP A 39 5.95 18.73 7.40
CA ASP A 39 5.04 19.89 7.30
C ASP A 39 3.65 19.63 7.92
N TYR A 40 3.55 18.69 8.87
CA TYR A 40 2.35 18.43 9.68
C TYR A 40 1.10 17.94 8.92
N TYR A 41 1.25 17.49 7.67
CA TYR A 41 0.20 16.79 6.93
C TYR A 41 0.52 15.30 6.76
N THR A 42 -0.49 14.50 6.41
CA THR A 42 -0.34 13.08 6.14
C THR A 42 -0.63 12.78 4.68
N LEU A 43 0.25 12.02 4.04
CA LEU A 43 0.10 11.61 2.64
C LEU A 43 -0.17 10.11 2.55
N PHE A 44 -1.22 9.72 1.82
CA PHE A 44 -1.43 8.32 1.44
C PHE A 44 -0.56 8.01 0.22
N ALA A 45 0.39 7.09 0.36
CA ALA A 45 1.39 6.81 -0.66
C ALA A 45 1.85 5.35 -0.64
N GLN A 46 2.56 4.96 -1.70
CA GLN A 46 3.26 3.68 -1.75
C GLN A 46 4.53 3.72 -0.90
N LEU A 47 4.75 2.63 -0.17
CA LEU A 47 5.97 2.30 0.54
C LEU A 47 6.72 1.21 -0.25
N ASP A 48 8.00 1.43 -0.50
CA ASP A 48 8.90 0.53 -1.19
C ASP A 48 9.83 -0.15 -0.19
N GLY A 49 10.01 -1.45 -0.35
CA GLY A 49 10.74 -2.31 0.59
C GLY A 49 10.01 -3.61 0.88
N GLU A 50 10.73 -4.55 1.48
CA GLU A 50 10.17 -5.83 1.94
C GLU A 50 9.06 -5.57 2.99
N PRO A 51 7.90 -6.24 2.90
CA PRO A 51 6.79 -6.03 3.84
C PRO A 51 7.21 -6.11 5.32
N ASP A 52 8.08 -7.05 5.66
CA ASP A 52 8.55 -7.28 7.03
C ASP A 52 9.52 -6.20 7.54
N ALA A 53 10.13 -5.41 6.64
CA ALA A 53 11.00 -4.29 7.00
C ALA A 53 10.22 -2.98 7.22
N ILE A 54 8.93 -2.94 6.84
CA ILE A 54 8.08 -1.75 6.94
C ILE A 54 7.40 -1.74 8.31
N ALA A 55 7.71 -0.74 9.13
CA ALA A 55 7.12 -0.58 10.46
C ALA A 55 6.65 0.85 10.72
N ILE A 56 5.65 1.00 11.59
CA ILE A 56 5.15 2.31 12.02
C ILE A 56 6.25 3.03 12.79
N GLY A 57 6.45 4.31 12.47
CA GLY A 57 7.45 5.16 13.14
C GLY A 57 8.83 5.12 12.49
N ASN A 58 9.07 4.23 11.53
CA ASN A 58 10.32 4.24 10.78
C ASN A 58 10.43 5.52 9.92
N PRO A 59 11.60 6.18 9.90
CA PRO A 59 11.82 7.31 9.02
C PRO A 59 11.85 6.84 7.57
N VAL A 60 11.25 7.63 6.68
CA VAL A 60 11.21 7.35 5.24
C VAL A 60 11.78 8.50 4.43
N THR A 61 12.31 8.18 3.26
CA THR A 61 12.74 9.16 2.26
C THR A 61 11.89 9.02 0.99
N THR A 62 11.69 10.13 0.28
CA THR A 62 10.91 10.13 -0.97
C THR A 62 11.80 9.93 -2.18
N ARG A 63 11.34 9.13 -3.13
CA ARG A 63 11.85 9.05 -4.50
C ARG A 63 10.70 9.18 -5.47
N PHE A 64 10.92 9.82 -6.61
CA PHE A 64 9.87 9.96 -7.62
C PHE A 64 10.00 8.88 -8.69
N VAL A 65 8.88 8.26 -9.04
CA VAL A 65 8.80 7.28 -10.14
C VAL A 65 7.89 7.80 -11.25
N GLN A 66 8.20 7.43 -12.48
CA GLN A 66 7.34 7.69 -13.63
C GLN A 66 6.40 6.49 -13.83
N ARG A 67 5.08 6.72 -13.90
CA ARG A 67 4.05 5.73 -14.26
C ARG A 67 3.13 6.29 -15.33
N GLY A 68 3.31 5.81 -16.56
CA GLY A 68 2.67 6.43 -17.72
C GLY A 68 3.08 7.90 -17.83
N GLU A 69 2.10 8.81 -17.83
CA GLU A 69 2.32 10.25 -17.88
C GLU A 69 2.50 10.89 -16.49
N GLN A 70 2.32 10.14 -15.40
CA GLN A 70 2.34 10.65 -14.03
C GLN A 70 3.70 10.44 -13.36
N LYS A 71 4.20 11.50 -12.70
CA LYS A 71 5.34 11.42 -11.77
C LYS A 71 4.81 11.33 -10.34
N LEU A 72 5.02 10.20 -9.69
CA LEU A 72 4.44 9.89 -8.37
C LEU A 72 5.51 9.77 -7.29
N PRO A 73 5.24 10.25 -6.06
CA PRO A 73 6.10 10.00 -4.92
C PRO A 73 5.95 8.55 -4.44
N VAL A 74 7.09 7.91 -4.16
CA VAL A 74 7.20 6.61 -3.50
C VAL A 74 8.16 6.79 -2.33
N PHE A 75 7.85 6.17 -1.20
CA PHE A 75 8.65 6.31 0.01
C PHE A 75 9.39 5.02 0.30
N THR A 76 10.67 5.11 0.64
CA THR A 76 11.48 3.97 1.07
C THR A 76 11.94 4.18 2.50
N MET A 77 12.17 3.10 3.23
CA MET A 77 12.82 3.18 4.54
C MET A 77 14.16 3.91 4.40
N THR A 78 14.44 4.79 5.34
CA THR A 78 15.75 5.44 5.41
C THR A 78 16.73 4.43 5.99
N ASP A 79 17.82 4.14 5.29
CA ASP A 79 18.88 3.32 5.86
C ASP A 79 19.40 4.03 7.12
N HIS A 80 19.34 3.32 8.25
CA HIS A 80 20.06 3.73 9.44
C HIS A 80 21.54 3.44 9.18
N GLN A 81 22.30 4.46 8.77
CA GLN A 81 23.77 4.41 8.87
C GLN A 81 24.23 4.38 10.32
#